data_AF-A0A2P8W8E2-F1
#
_entry.id   AF-A0A2P8W8E2-F1
#
_cell.length_a   1.000
_cell.length_b   1.000
_cell.length_c   1.000
_cell.angle_alpha   90.00
_cell.angle_beta   90.00
_cell.angle_gamma   90.00
#
_symmetry.space_group_name_H-M   'P 1'
#
loop_
_entity.id
_entity.type
_entity.pdbx_description
1 polymer ?
#
loop_
_entity_poly.entity_id
_entity_poly.type
_entity_poly.pdbx_seq_one_letter_code
_entity_poly.pdbx_strand_id
1 'polypeptide(L)'
;MHSSKSRHSGSPFARAASAVRQFFTRRDRRRWVFAIWGLLTALGWLWHLPFASGRGLGFHELAWAYSQLLVVALLLLLVGIVAIALGIIALCVLLLMGLRPDWRRSAHRGIKKLLLVLLAGVLLPVALLPTLFLGYAPQASQVVSLWRTTYRTVYVAFPLDDNYGDLMLLRCRWLCHQVYRGSTDIISASEADLAFSAETNQVGLRVQGQWVYVRSPGSELCIQSIGESECQFVPRFPL
;
A
#
# COMPACT_ATOMS: atom_id res chain seq x y z
N MET A 1 18.83 54.29 -52.30
CA MET A 1 19.06 53.35 -51.18
C MET A 1 18.13 53.72 -50.03
N HIS A 2 17.09 52.93 -49.77
CA HIS A 2 16.50 52.75 -48.43
C HIS A 2 15.63 51.49 -48.48
N SER A 3 16.17 50.40 -47.92
CA SER A 3 15.47 49.12 -47.77
C SER A 3 14.74 49.11 -46.43
N SER A 4 13.41 49.08 -46.49
CA SER A 4 12.52 48.93 -45.34
C SER A 4 12.55 47.47 -44.88
N LYS A 5 13.11 47.22 -43.69
CA LYS A 5 12.98 45.94 -42.97
C LYS A 5 11.51 45.71 -42.58
N SER A 6 10.84 44.81 -43.29
CA SER A 6 9.53 44.30 -42.90
C SER A 6 9.69 43.35 -41.70
N ARG A 7 9.35 43.84 -40.50
CA ARG A 7 9.15 43.00 -39.31
C ARG A 7 7.97 42.06 -39.60
N HIS A 8 8.23 40.77 -39.68
CA HIS A 8 7.21 39.72 -39.64
C HIS A 8 6.50 39.75 -38.28
N SER A 9 5.41 40.51 -38.19
CA SER A 9 4.43 40.41 -37.13
C SER A 9 3.63 39.13 -37.34
N GLY A 10 4.05 38.04 -36.70
CA GLY A 10 3.26 36.81 -36.64
C GLY A 10 1.85 37.11 -36.14
N SER A 11 0.85 36.67 -36.90
CA SER A 11 -0.56 37.04 -36.72
C SER A 11 -1.06 36.70 -35.31
N PRO A 12 -1.92 37.53 -34.72
CA PRO A 12 -2.48 37.29 -33.39
C PRO A 12 -3.23 35.94 -33.32
N PHE A 13 -3.76 35.46 -34.43
CA PHE A 13 -4.36 34.13 -34.57
C PHE A 13 -3.37 32.98 -34.39
N ALA A 14 -2.12 33.10 -34.85
CA ALA A 14 -1.10 32.06 -34.67
C ALA A 14 -0.66 31.93 -33.19
N ARG A 15 -0.62 33.04 -32.45
CA ARG A 15 -0.33 33.05 -31.00
C ARG A 15 -1.52 32.55 -30.17
N ALA A 16 -2.75 32.87 -30.57
CA ALA A 16 -3.95 32.33 -29.92
C ALA A 16 -4.07 30.81 -30.13
N ALA A 17 -3.80 30.32 -31.34
CA ALA A 17 -3.81 28.89 -31.65
C ALA A 17 -2.74 28.10 -30.88
N SER A 18 -1.53 28.65 -30.70
CA SER A 18 -0.47 27.99 -29.93
C SER A 18 -0.75 27.99 -28.41
N ALA A 19 -1.30 29.08 -27.87
CA ALA A 19 -1.72 29.15 -26.48
C ALA A 19 -2.87 28.18 -26.16
N VAL A 20 -3.85 28.06 -27.05
CA VAL A 20 -4.95 27.09 -26.94
C VAL A 20 -4.41 25.64 -27.00
N ARG A 21 -3.47 25.35 -27.91
CA ARG A 21 -2.83 24.02 -28.03
C ARG A 21 -1.97 23.65 -26.81
N GLN A 22 -1.30 24.61 -26.18
CA GLN A 22 -0.57 24.42 -24.92
C GLN A 22 -1.50 24.25 -23.71
N PHE A 23 -2.68 24.89 -23.71
CA PHE A 23 -3.65 24.74 -22.63
C PHE A 23 -4.36 23.37 -22.66
N PHE A 24 -4.67 22.87 -23.86
CA PHE A 24 -5.27 21.54 -24.03
C PHE A 24 -4.29 20.41 -23.66
N THR A 25 -3.01 20.52 -24.03
CA THR A 25 -1.98 19.52 -23.67
C THR A 25 -1.70 19.47 -22.16
N ARG A 26 -1.76 20.62 -21.44
CA ARG A 26 -1.65 20.63 -19.97
C ARG A 26 -2.83 19.95 -19.27
N ARG A 27 -4.06 20.08 -19.81
CA ARG A 27 -5.27 19.52 -19.20
C ARG A 27 -5.35 18.00 -19.35
N ASP A 28 -4.94 17.47 -20.50
CA ASP A 28 -4.86 16.02 -20.70
C ASP A 28 -3.65 15.40 -20.00
N ARG A 29 -2.50 16.10 -19.92
CA ARG A 29 -1.36 15.64 -19.13
C ARG A 29 -1.70 15.52 -17.64
N ARG A 30 -2.45 16.48 -17.06
CA ARG A 30 -2.93 16.38 -15.67
C ARG A 30 -3.84 15.17 -15.47
N ARG A 31 -4.78 14.91 -16.39
CA ARG A 31 -5.67 13.74 -16.32
C ARG A 31 -4.90 12.43 -16.35
N TRP A 32 -3.90 12.32 -17.25
CA TRP A 32 -3.04 11.15 -17.31
C TRP A 32 -2.17 11.00 -16.05
N VAL A 33 -1.65 12.09 -15.50
CA VAL A 33 -0.93 12.05 -14.22
C VAL A 33 -1.83 11.57 -13.09
N PHE A 34 -3.07 12.06 -12.98
CA PHE A 34 -4.01 11.58 -11.96
C PHE A 34 -4.42 10.11 -12.19
N ALA A 35 -4.61 9.69 -13.45
CA ALA A 35 -4.95 8.31 -13.77
C ALA A 35 -3.78 7.34 -13.47
N ILE A 36 -2.56 7.71 -13.85
CA ILE A 36 -1.34 6.94 -13.54
C ILE A 36 -1.11 6.92 -12.04
N TRP A 37 -1.27 8.05 -11.35
CA TRP A 37 -1.13 8.11 -9.90
C TRP A 37 -2.18 7.24 -9.21
N GLY A 38 -3.45 7.35 -9.60
CA GLY A 38 -4.51 6.49 -9.08
C GLY A 38 -4.28 5.00 -9.35
N LEU A 39 -3.77 4.65 -10.53
CA LEU A 39 -3.38 3.28 -10.86
C LEU A 39 -2.21 2.81 -9.98
N LEU A 40 -1.18 3.63 -9.81
CA LEU A 40 -0.03 3.31 -8.97
C LEU A 40 -0.42 3.17 -7.50
N THR A 41 -1.31 4.00 -6.98
CA THR A 41 -1.86 3.88 -5.63
C THR A 41 -2.72 2.61 -5.51
N ALA A 42 -3.52 2.30 -6.52
CA ALA A 42 -4.32 1.08 -6.60
C ALA A 42 -3.49 -0.19 -6.87
N LEU A 43 -2.24 -0.08 -7.28
CA LEU A 43 -1.29 -1.20 -7.36
C LEU A 43 -0.34 -1.22 -6.16
N GLY A 44 -0.20 -0.11 -5.44
CA GLY A 44 0.68 0.05 -4.29
C GLY A 44 0.37 -0.95 -3.19
N TRP A 45 -0.91 -1.28 -3.01
CA TRP A 45 -1.33 -2.25 -2.02
C TRP A 45 -0.91 -3.70 -2.34
N LEU A 46 -0.54 -4.02 -3.59
CA LEU A 46 0.00 -5.35 -3.93
C LEU A 46 1.31 -5.65 -3.19
N TRP A 47 2.07 -4.61 -2.83
CA TRP A 47 3.27 -4.75 -2.01
C TRP A 47 2.98 -5.05 -0.54
N HIS A 48 1.71 -5.00 -0.14
CA HIS A 48 1.21 -5.35 1.19
C HIS A 48 0.70 -6.80 1.28
N LEU A 49 0.24 -7.38 0.16
CA LEU A 49 -0.22 -8.78 0.07
C LEU A 49 0.75 -9.84 0.62
N PRO A 50 2.09 -9.68 0.51
CA PRO A 50 3.03 -10.64 1.06
C PRO A 50 2.89 -10.82 2.58
N PHE A 51 2.46 -9.78 3.29
CA PHE A 51 2.25 -9.82 4.73
C PHE A 51 0.91 -10.46 5.12
N ALA A 52 -0.09 -10.43 4.23
CA ALA A 52 -1.34 -11.17 4.44
C ALA A 52 -1.15 -12.67 4.14
N SER A 53 -0.64 -12.96 2.95
CA SER A 53 -0.44 -14.32 2.45
C SER A 53 0.74 -15.05 3.09
N GLY A 54 1.67 -14.31 3.70
CA GLY A 54 2.93 -14.83 4.23
C GLY A 54 3.89 -15.34 3.17
N ARG A 55 3.72 -14.92 1.91
CA ARG A 55 4.55 -15.34 0.78
C ARG A 55 4.98 -14.14 -0.06
N GLY A 56 6.22 -14.17 -0.53
CA GLY A 56 6.76 -13.16 -1.43
C GLY A 56 7.55 -12.04 -0.73
N LEU A 57 7.75 -10.95 -1.46
CA LEU A 57 8.56 -9.79 -1.06
C LEU A 57 7.68 -8.56 -0.93
N GLY A 58 7.72 -7.90 0.22
CA GLY A 58 6.92 -6.71 0.51
C GLY A 58 7.75 -5.53 1.02
N PHE A 59 7.14 -4.34 0.98
CA PHE A 59 7.68 -3.12 1.59
C PHE A 59 7.06 -2.92 2.97
N HIS A 60 7.86 -3.09 4.02
CA HIS A 60 7.40 -2.96 5.42
C HIS A 60 6.85 -1.57 5.74
N GLU A 61 7.56 -0.51 5.34
CA GLU A 61 7.14 0.87 5.64
C GLU A 61 5.81 1.22 4.96
N LEU A 62 5.60 0.70 3.75
CA LEU A 62 4.34 0.88 3.04
C LEU A 62 3.22 0.11 3.75
N ALA A 63 3.48 -1.14 4.14
CA ALA A 63 2.52 -1.96 4.90
C ALA A 63 2.07 -1.28 6.21
N TRP A 64 3.01 -0.70 6.94
CA TRP A 64 2.72 0.05 8.15
C TRP A 64 1.93 1.34 7.86
N ALA A 65 2.32 2.11 6.85
CA ALA A 65 1.58 3.32 6.47
C ALA A 65 0.13 3.01 6.08
N TYR A 66 -0.11 1.91 5.35
CA TYR A 66 -1.45 1.47 5.00
C TYR A 66 -2.27 1.06 6.24
N SER A 67 -1.70 0.37 7.22
CA SER A 67 -2.48 -0.01 8.42
C SER A 67 -2.94 1.17 9.26
N GLN A 68 -2.17 2.28 9.28
CA GLN A 68 -2.58 3.52 9.97
C GLN A 68 -3.76 4.22 9.27
N LEU A 69 -4.05 3.89 8.01
CA LEU A 69 -5.13 4.51 7.24
C LEU A 69 -6.49 3.83 7.43
N LEU A 70 -6.62 2.84 8.33
CA LEU A 70 -7.88 2.10 8.53
C LEU A 70 -9.09 3.02 8.76
N VAL A 71 -9.00 3.99 9.68
CA VAL A 71 -10.11 4.90 9.97
C VAL A 71 -10.46 5.78 8.77
N VAL A 72 -9.44 6.27 8.06
CA VAL A 72 -9.60 7.06 6.84
C VAL A 72 -10.24 6.22 5.74
N ALA A 73 -9.84 4.95 5.61
CA ALA A 73 -10.38 4.00 4.66
C ALA A 73 -11.86 3.71 4.92
N LEU A 74 -12.25 3.53 6.19
CA LEU A 74 -13.62 3.25 6.58
C LEU A 74 -14.54 4.45 6.29
N LEU A 75 -14.08 5.67 6.58
CA LEU A 75 -14.79 6.91 6.22
C LEU A 75 -14.91 7.09 4.70
N LEU A 76 -13.82 6.88 3.96
CA LEU A 76 -13.82 7.01 2.51
C LEU A 76 -14.68 5.93 1.83
N LEU A 77 -14.74 4.73 2.40
CA LEU A 77 -15.64 3.66 1.93
C LEU A 77 -17.11 4.10 2.07
N LEU A 78 -17.49 4.64 3.23
CA LEU A 78 -18.85 5.15 3.47
C LEU A 78 -19.21 6.26 2.48
N VAL A 79 -18.31 7.25 2.32
CA VAL A 79 -18.48 8.34 1.34
C VAL A 79 -18.56 7.79 -0.08
N GLY A 80 -17.74 6.79 -0.41
CA GLY A 80 -17.73 6.11 -1.71
C GLY A 80 -19.06 5.43 -2.02
N ILE A 81 -19.64 4.70 -1.06
CA ILE A 81 -20.96 4.06 -1.21
C ILE A 81 -22.05 5.09 -1.52
N VAL A 82 -22.08 6.19 -0.76
CA VAL A 82 -23.04 7.29 -0.98
C VAL A 82 -22.82 7.94 -2.34
N ALA A 83 -21.56 8.20 -2.72
CA ALA A 83 -21.23 8.81 -4.00
C ALA A 83 -21.59 7.91 -5.19
N ILE A 84 -21.41 6.59 -5.08
CA ILE A 84 -21.83 5.62 -6.09
C ILE A 84 -23.35 5.61 -6.25
N ALA A 85 -24.10 5.56 -5.14
CA ALA A 85 -25.57 5.61 -5.17
C ALA A 85 -26.08 6.89 -5.85
N LEU A 86 -25.56 8.06 -5.47
CA LEU A 86 -25.89 9.34 -6.10
C LEU A 86 -25.48 9.39 -7.57
N GLY A 87 -24.31 8.83 -7.91
CA GLY A 87 -23.83 8.77 -9.28
C GLY A 87 -24.68 7.87 -10.18
N ILE A 88 -25.22 6.75 -9.67
CA ILE A 88 -26.17 5.90 -10.40
C ILE A 88 -27.46 6.67 -10.68
N ILE A 89 -27.99 7.39 -9.68
CA ILE A 89 -29.18 8.23 -9.87
C ILE A 89 -28.92 9.31 -10.95
N ALA A 90 -27.78 9.99 -10.88
CA ALA A 90 -27.38 10.98 -11.89
C ALA A 90 -27.23 10.37 -13.29
N LEU A 91 -26.74 9.13 -13.40
CA LEU A 91 -26.62 8.42 -14.66
C LEU A 91 -28.00 8.14 -15.26
N CYS A 92 -28.94 7.67 -14.44
CA CYS A 92 -30.33 7.45 -14.87
C CYS A 92 -30.97 8.73 -15.39
N VAL A 93 -30.80 9.85 -14.68
CA VAL A 93 -31.32 11.17 -15.12
C VAL A 93 -30.68 11.59 -16.46
N LEU A 94 -29.37 11.42 -16.62
CA LEU A 94 -28.68 11.75 -17.87
C LEU A 94 -29.11 10.86 -19.04
N LEU A 95 -29.38 9.58 -18.79
CA LEU A 95 -29.91 8.66 -19.81
C LEU A 95 -31.32 9.07 -20.23
N LEU A 96 -32.19 9.41 -19.27
CA LEU A 96 -33.55 9.90 -19.55
C LEU A 96 -33.53 11.21 -20.35
N MET A 97 -32.65 12.16 -19.99
CA MET A 97 -32.46 13.39 -20.78
C MET A 97 -31.89 13.10 -22.18
N GLY A 98 -31.08 12.06 -22.32
CA GLY A 98 -30.51 11.62 -23.59
C GLY A 98 -31.53 11.10 -24.62
N LEU A 99 -32.74 10.77 -24.18
CA LEU A 99 -33.86 10.39 -25.05
C LEU A 99 -34.41 11.58 -25.85
N ARG A 100 -34.21 12.82 -25.37
CA ARG A 100 -34.60 14.03 -26.10
C ARG A 100 -33.49 14.47 -27.06
N PRO A 101 -33.79 14.71 -28.36
CA PRO A 101 -32.79 15.04 -29.36
C PRO A 101 -32.01 16.34 -29.05
N ASP A 102 -32.68 17.32 -28.45
CA ASP A 102 -32.09 18.62 -28.11
C ASP A 102 -30.98 18.51 -27.04
N TRP A 103 -31.14 17.54 -26.13
CA TRP A 103 -30.25 17.35 -24.98
C TRP A 103 -29.21 16.25 -25.19
N ARG A 104 -29.32 15.48 -26.28
CA ARG A 104 -28.50 14.29 -26.57
C ARG A 104 -26.99 14.56 -26.48
N ARG A 105 -26.50 15.65 -27.08
CA ARG A 105 -25.06 16.01 -27.05
C ARG A 105 -24.59 16.49 -25.66
N SER A 106 -25.48 17.07 -24.87
CA SER A 106 -25.17 17.51 -23.50
C SER A 106 -25.14 16.31 -22.55
N ALA A 107 -26.17 15.47 -22.62
CA ALA A 107 -26.29 14.22 -21.88
C ALA A 107 -25.07 13.31 -22.10
N HIS A 108 -24.64 13.12 -23.36
CA HIS A 108 -23.49 12.26 -23.67
C HIS A 108 -22.16 12.79 -23.10
N ARG A 109 -21.98 14.12 -23.04
CA ARG A 109 -20.82 14.74 -22.38
C ARG A 109 -20.89 14.61 -20.86
N GLY A 110 -22.10 14.71 -20.29
CA GLY A 110 -22.37 14.47 -18.88
C GLY A 110 -22.03 13.04 -18.47
N ILE A 111 -22.50 12.04 -19.23
CA ILE A 111 -22.26 10.61 -18.99
C ILE A 111 -20.76 10.31 -18.97
N LYS A 112 -19.98 10.81 -19.95
CA LYS A 112 -18.52 10.61 -19.98
C LYS A 112 -17.81 11.15 -18.75
N LYS A 113 -18.22 12.32 -18.25
CA LYS A 113 -17.64 12.92 -17.03
C LYS A 113 -18.04 12.13 -15.80
N LEU A 114 -19.33 11.77 -15.70
CA LEU A 114 -19.88 11.02 -14.58
C LEU A 114 -19.23 9.64 -14.48
N LEU A 115 -19.05 8.93 -15.59
CA LEU A 115 -18.33 7.65 -15.64
C LEU A 115 -16.89 7.79 -15.14
N LEU A 116 -16.19 8.86 -15.51
CA LEU A 116 -14.82 9.09 -15.04
C LEU A 116 -14.76 9.38 -13.53
N VAL A 117 -15.74 10.13 -13.00
CA VAL A 117 -15.86 10.38 -11.56
C VAL A 117 -16.22 9.10 -10.80
N LEU A 118 -17.16 8.31 -11.30
CA LEU A 118 -17.53 7.02 -10.72
C LEU A 118 -16.35 6.04 -10.73
N LEU A 119 -15.62 5.96 -11.84
CA LEU A 119 -14.43 5.11 -11.94
C LEU A 119 -13.37 5.52 -10.91
N ALA A 120 -13.08 6.82 -10.79
CA ALA A 120 -12.17 7.32 -9.76
C ALA A 120 -12.68 7.03 -8.34
N GLY A 121 -13.99 7.17 -8.12
CA GLY A 121 -14.67 6.88 -6.87
C GLY A 121 -14.65 5.40 -6.49
N VAL A 122 -14.55 4.48 -7.45
CA VAL A 122 -14.39 3.03 -7.21
C VAL A 122 -12.92 2.65 -7.03
N LEU A 123 -12.01 3.27 -7.78
CA LEU A 123 -10.57 2.98 -7.64
C LEU A 123 -10.01 3.39 -6.27
N LEU A 124 -10.54 4.45 -5.67
CA LEU A 124 -10.14 4.92 -4.34
C LEU A 124 -10.39 3.88 -3.22
N PRO A 125 -11.62 3.33 -3.04
CA PRO A 125 -11.87 2.28 -2.04
C PRO A 125 -11.13 0.99 -2.38
N VAL A 126 -10.94 0.65 -3.66
CA VAL A 126 -10.10 -0.51 -4.05
C VAL A 126 -8.66 -0.32 -3.58
N ALA A 127 -8.09 0.88 -3.71
CA ALA A 127 -6.74 1.16 -3.24
C ALA A 127 -6.59 1.08 -1.71
N LEU A 128 -7.69 1.31 -0.98
CA LEU A 128 -7.73 1.27 0.48
C LEU A 128 -8.21 -0.09 1.02
N LEU A 129 -8.69 -0.98 0.15
CA LEU A 129 -9.27 -2.26 0.52
C LEU A 129 -8.38 -3.06 1.49
N PRO A 130 -7.06 -3.13 1.32
CA PRO A 130 -6.22 -3.95 2.20
C PRO A 130 -6.12 -3.46 3.64
N THR A 131 -6.33 -2.16 3.89
CA THR A 131 -6.36 -1.64 5.26
C THR A 131 -7.54 -2.21 6.03
N LEU A 132 -8.60 -2.65 5.34
CA LEU A 132 -9.79 -3.25 5.95
C LEU A 132 -9.63 -4.74 6.29
N PHE A 133 -8.63 -5.41 5.69
CA PHE A 133 -8.43 -6.86 5.86
C PHE A 133 -7.16 -7.22 6.63
N LEU A 134 -6.24 -6.27 6.82
CA LEU A 134 -4.97 -6.53 7.48
C LEU A 134 -4.62 -5.43 8.50
N GLY A 135 -4.70 -5.79 9.77
CA GLY A 135 -4.06 -5.08 10.86
C GLY A 135 -2.56 -5.39 10.82
N TYR A 136 -1.72 -4.36 10.88
CA TYR A 136 -0.27 -4.51 10.82
C TYR A 136 0.36 -3.69 11.95
N ALA A 137 0.99 -4.38 12.89
CA ALA A 137 1.62 -3.80 14.07
C ALA A 137 3.08 -4.27 14.18
N PRO A 138 4.07 -3.39 13.95
CA PRO A 138 5.48 -3.73 14.23
C PRO A 138 5.70 -3.92 15.74
N GLN A 139 6.51 -4.92 16.11
CA GLN A 139 6.76 -5.27 17.51
C GLN A 139 8.22 -4.98 17.91
N ALA A 140 9.18 -5.71 17.34
CA ALA A 140 10.60 -5.56 17.61
C ALA A 140 11.42 -5.49 16.32
N SER A 141 12.61 -4.90 16.41
CA SER A 141 13.55 -4.81 15.28
C SER A 141 14.99 -4.96 15.75
N GLN A 142 15.75 -5.78 15.05
CA GLN A 142 17.18 -6.00 15.31
C GLN A 142 17.98 -5.80 14.03
N VAL A 143 18.91 -4.85 14.04
CA VAL A 143 19.85 -4.66 12.94
C VAL A 143 21.06 -5.55 13.16
N VAL A 144 21.39 -6.38 12.16
CA VAL A 144 22.59 -7.21 12.15
C VAL A 144 23.55 -6.64 11.12
N SER A 145 24.46 -5.79 11.59
CA SER A 145 25.41 -5.04 10.74
C SER A 145 26.29 -5.97 9.91
N LEU A 146 26.78 -7.05 10.51
CA LEU A 146 27.60 -8.09 9.87
C LEU A 146 26.97 -8.66 8.60
N TRP A 147 25.65 -8.84 8.59
CA TRP A 147 24.93 -9.44 7.45
C TRP A 147 24.30 -8.39 6.53
N ARG A 148 24.38 -7.11 6.91
CA ARG A 148 23.68 -5.99 6.29
C ARG A 148 22.19 -6.31 6.13
N THR A 149 21.56 -6.81 7.19
CA THR A 149 20.15 -7.19 7.21
C THR A 149 19.50 -6.72 8.50
N THR A 150 18.25 -6.30 8.40
CA THR A 150 17.42 -5.98 9.55
C THR A 150 16.38 -7.08 9.73
N TYR A 151 16.30 -7.65 10.92
CA TYR A 151 15.19 -8.51 11.30
C TYR A 151 14.11 -7.68 11.97
N ARG A 152 12.85 -7.93 11.61
CA ARG A 152 11.69 -7.24 12.20
C ARG A 152 10.63 -8.26 12.55
N THR A 153 10.04 -8.15 13.73
CA THR A 153 8.83 -8.87 14.08
C THR A 153 7.62 -7.98 13.84
N VAL A 154 6.60 -8.56 13.24
CA VAL A 154 5.34 -7.86 12.97
C VAL A 154 4.19 -8.77 13.36
N TYR A 155 3.23 -8.21 14.08
CA TYR A 155 1.96 -8.84 14.35
C TYR A 155 0.98 -8.46 13.26
N VAL A 156 0.30 -9.46 12.72
CA VAL A 156 -0.64 -9.32 11.63
C VAL A 156 -1.93 -10.02 12.04
N ALA A 157 -3.03 -9.27 12.06
CA ALA A 157 -4.34 -9.79 12.43
C ALA A 157 -5.41 -9.22 11.51
N PHE A 158 -6.63 -9.76 11.57
CA PHE A 158 -7.77 -9.08 10.95
C PHE A 158 -8.08 -7.82 11.79
N PRO A 159 -8.32 -6.63 11.20
CA PRO A 159 -8.51 -5.40 11.98
C PRO A 159 -9.69 -5.41 12.97
N LEU A 160 -10.60 -6.38 12.84
CA LEU A 160 -11.76 -6.56 13.71
C LEU A 160 -11.62 -7.80 14.63
N ASP A 161 -10.47 -8.49 14.58
CA ASP A 161 -10.12 -9.57 15.49
C ASP A 161 -8.96 -9.11 16.37
N ASP A 162 -9.31 -8.74 17.60
CA ASP A 162 -8.46 -7.94 18.47
C ASP A 162 -7.45 -8.79 19.25
N ASN A 163 -7.68 -10.11 19.32
CA ASN A 163 -7.01 -10.97 20.28
C ASN A 163 -6.10 -12.02 19.65
N TYR A 164 -6.39 -12.47 18.42
CA TYR A 164 -5.61 -13.51 17.76
C TYR A 164 -5.13 -13.09 16.38
N GLY A 165 -3.92 -13.49 16.06
CA GLY A 165 -3.30 -13.19 14.78
C GLY A 165 -2.05 -14.01 14.57
N ASP A 166 -1.20 -13.51 13.70
CA ASP A 166 0.06 -14.13 13.34
C ASP A 166 1.22 -13.20 13.67
N LEU A 167 2.19 -13.71 14.41
CA LEU A 167 3.49 -13.08 14.56
C LEU A 167 4.41 -13.57 13.45
N MET A 168 4.92 -12.62 12.66
CA MET A 168 5.84 -12.89 11.56
C MET A 168 7.22 -12.34 11.86
N LEU A 169 8.25 -13.12 11.58
CA LEU A 169 9.63 -12.63 11.51
C LEU A 169 9.98 -12.34 10.06
N LEU A 170 10.37 -11.10 9.82
CA LEU A 170 10.78 -10.59 8.52
C LEU A 170 12.28 -10.40 8.48
N ARG A 171 12.91 -10.78 7.36
CA ARG A 171 14.28 -10.39 7.03
C ARG A 171 14.23 -9.33 5.94
N CYS A 172 14.72 -8.15 6.28
CA CYS A 172 14.68 -6.95 5.46
C CYS A 172 16.08 -6.52 5.03
N ARG A 173 16.20 -6.13 3.76
CA ARG A 173 17.31 -5.31 3.24
C ARG A 173 16.76 -3.99 2.71
N TRP A 174 16.04 -4.10 1.60
CA TRP A 174 15.23 -3.03 1.03
C TRP A 174 13.78 -3.51 0.88
N LEU A 175 13.63 -4.75 0.41
CA LEU A 175 12.43 -5.55 0.54
C LEU A 175 12.54 -6.47 1.75
N CYS A 176 11.39 -6.78 2.34
CA CYS A 176 11.24 -7.73 3.42
C CYS A 176 10.61 -9.02 2.90
N HIS A 177 11.16 -10.17 3.31
CA HIS A 177 10.51 -11.47 3.13
C HIS A 177 10.26 -12.09 4.49
N GLN A 178 9.19 -12.87 4.59
CA GLN A 178 8.89 -13.66 5.76
C GLN A 178 9.90 -14.82 5.89
N VAL A 179 10.32 -15.06 7.12
CA VAL A 179 11.23 -16.15 7.49
C VAL A 179 10.56 -17.09 8.49
N TYR A 180 9.71 -16.56 9.36
CA TYR A 180 8.90 -17.32 10.29
C TYR A 180 7.50 -16.68 10.39
N ARG A 181 6.48 -17.51 10.63
CA ARG A 181 5.11 -17.12 10.94
C ARG A 181 4.52 -18.14 11.90
N GLY A 182 3.99 -17.66 13.01
CA GLY A 182 3.29 -18.47 13.99
C GLY A 182 2.06 -17.73 14.51
N SER A 183 0.99 -18.47 14.76
CA SER A 183 -0.20 -17.88 15.37
C SER A 183 0.07 -17.59 16.85
N THR A 184 -0.37 -16.44 17.32
CA THR A 184 -0.21 -16.00 18.71
C THR A 184 -1.27 -14.95 19.05
N ASP A 185 -1.45 -14.69 20.33
CA ASP A 185 -2.29 -13.59 20.80
C ASP A 185 -1.51 -12.25 20.83
N ILE A 186 -2.26 -11.14 20.88
CA ILE A 186 -1.67 -9.80 20.84
C ILE A 186 -0.75 -9.50 22.03
N ILE A 187 -1.02 -10.05 23.21
CA ILE A 187 -0.22 -9.83 24.42
C ILE A 187 1.12 -10.53 24.24
N SER A 188 1.09 -11.81 23.88
CA SER A 188 2.27 -12.60 23.56
C SER A 188 3.09 -12.03 22.39
N ALA A 189 2.42 -11.43 21.39
CA ALA A 189 3.09 -10.73 20.30
C ALA A 189 3.77 -9.44 20.75
N SER A 190 3.19 -8.72 21.71
CA SER A 190 3.77 -7.49 22.28
C SER A 190 5.01 -7.76 23.13
N GLU A 191 5.12 -8.97 23.69
CA GLU A 191 6.31 -9.46 24.38
C GLU A 191 7.39 -9.99 23.42
N ALA A 192 7.13 -9.97 22.11
CA ALA A 192 8.06 -10.52 21.15
C ALA A 192 9.35 -9.72 21.10
N ASP A 193 10.49 -10.39 21.24
CA ASP A 193 11.80 -9.76 21.28
C ASP A 193 12.79 -10.45 20.34
N LEU A 194 13.80 -9.71 19.89
CA LEU A 194 14.84 -10.18 19.00
C LEU A 194 16.21 -9.95 19.63
N ALA A 195 17.03 -10.99 19.66
CA ALA A 195 18.40 -10.91 20.13
C ALA A 195 19.37 -11.42 19.09
N PHE A 196 20.48 -10.71 18.91
CA PHE A 196 21.59 -11.15 18.06
C PHE A 196 22.82 -11.44 18.94
N SER A 197 23.44 -12.60 18.74
CA SER A 197 24.76 -12.90 19.31
C SER A 197 25.83 -12.88 18.25
N ALA A 198 26.85 -12.05 18.48
CA ALA A 198 28.04 -12.03 17.66
C ALA A 198 28.92 -13.28 17.88
N GLU A 199 28.90 -13.86 19.07
CA GLU A 199 29.70 -15.04 19.43
C GLU A 199 29.24 -16.27 18.66
N THR A 200 27.93 -16.52 18.64
CA THR A 200 27.34 -17.67 17.95
C THR A 200 26.84 -17.33 16.55
N ASN A 201 26.90 -16.05 16.16
CA ASN A 201 26.44 -15.53 14.87
C ASN A 201 24.99 -15.95 14.57
N GLN A 202 24.10 -15.76 15.55
CA GLN A 202 22.70 -16.20 15.50
C GLN A 202 21.75 -15.07 15.92
N VAL A 203 20.55 -15.08 15.33
CA VAL A 203 19.40 -14.25 15.74
C VAL A 203 18.35 -15.16 16.37
N GLY A 204 17.92 -14.84 17.58
CA GLY A 204 16.80 -15.47 18.28
C GLY A 204 15.53 -14.63 18.21
N LEU A 205 14.38 -15.28 18.28
CA LEU A 205 13.05 -14.68 18.49
C LEU A 205 12.45 -15.23 19.78
N ARG A 206 12.10 -14.35 20.70
CA ARG A 206 11.36 -14.65 21.93
C ARG A 206 9.87 -14.46 21.69
N VAL A 207 9.06 -15.42 22.08
CA VAL A 207 7.58 -15.40 22.02
C VAL A 207 7.06 -16.13 23.25
N GLN A 208 6.04 -15.61 23.93
CA GLN A 208 5.45 -16.26 25.13
C GLN A 208 6.49 -16.58 26.20
N GLY A 209 7.43 -15.64 26.42
CA GLY A 209 8.51 -15.82 27.38
C GLY A 209 9.62 -16.81 26.96
N GLN A 210 9.47 -17.57 25.87
CA GLN A 210 10.42 -18.59 25.40
C GLN A 210 11.11 -18.21 24.09
N TRP A 211 12.35 -18.66 23.90
CA TRP A 211 13.05 -18.51 22.61
C TRP A 211 12.64 -19.66 21.69
N VAL A 212 11.89 -19.37 20.63
CA VAL A 212 11.23 -20.40 19.79
C VAL A 212 11.85 -20.54 18.40
N TYR A 213 12.64 -19.55 17.96
CA TYR A 213 13.19 -19.54 16.63
C TYR A 213 14.59 -18.92 16.60
N VAL A 214 15.56 -19.64 16.04
CA VAL A 214 16.97 -19.26 15.97
C VAL A 214 17.50 -19.41 14.55
N ARG A 215 18.27 -18.43 14.06
CA ARG A 215 18.82 -18.43 12.69
C ARG A 215 20.26 -17.93 12.60
N SER A 216 21.13 -18.62 11.87
CA SER A 216 22.43 -18.13 11.42
C SER A 216 22.46 -17.92 9.89
N PRO A 217 23.50 -17.26 9.31
CA PRO A 217 23.60 -17.03 7.88
C PRO A 217 23.80 -18.34 7.13
N GLY A 218 22.91 -18.64 6.17
CA GLY A 218 23.07 -19.80 5.30
C GLY A 218 22.70 -21.15 5.95
N SER A 219 22.29 -21.17 7.22
CA SER A 219 21.72 -22.37 7.84
C SER A 219 20.23 -22.50 7.52
N GLU A 220 19.74 -23.74 7.57
CA GLU A 220 18.31 -24.01 7.58
C GLU A 220 17.65 -23.45 8.85
N LEU A 221 16.33 -23.29 8.76
CA LEU A 221 15.49 -22.70 9.79
C LEU A 221 15.32 -23.71 10.93
N CYS A 222 15.77 -23.35 12.12
CA CYS A 222 15.49 -24.13 13.32
C CYS A 222 14.09 -23.82 13.83
N ILE A 223 13.18 -24.78 13.69
CA ILE A 223 11.86 -24.76 14.33
C ILE A 223 12.00 -25.58 15.60
N GLN A 224 12.06 -24.93 16.78
CA GLN A 224 11.89 -25.66 18.03
C GLN A 224 10.40 -25.97 18.20
N SER A 225 10.02 -27.24 18.10
CA SER A 225 8.78 -27.70 18.71
C SER A 225 8.97 -27.71 20.22
N ILE A 226 7.91 -27.40 20.96
CA ILE A 226 7.90 -27.48 22.43
C ILE A 226 8.05 -28.97 22.79
N GLY A 227 9.29 -29.46 22.98
CA GLY A 227 9.55 -30.84 23.40
C GLY A 227 10.87 -31.51 23.01
N GLU A 228 11.62 -31.07 21.99
CA GLU A 228 12.89 -31.73 21.60
C GLU A 228 14.04 -30.76 21.27
N SER A 229 15.24 -31.22 21.66
CA SER A 229 16.57 -30.61 21.55
C SER A 229 17.27 -31.09 20.27
N GLU A 230 17.80 -30.27 19.36
CA GLU A 230 18.56 -29.04 19.56
C GLU A 230 18.47 -28.09 18.35
N CYS A 231 18.30 -26.80 18.66
CA CYS A 231 19.03 -25.69 18.04
C CYS A 231 19.30 -24.68 19.16
N GLN A 232 20.56 -24.33 19.43
CA GLN A 232 20.88 -23.43 20.55
C GLN A 232 21.33 -22.04 20.09
N PHE A 233 20.43 -21.07 20.31
CA PHE A 233 20.78 -19.73 20.77
C PHE A 233 19.83 -19.31 21.90
N VAL A 234 20.36 -19.19 23.12
CA VAL A 234 19.68 -18.62 24.29
C VAL A 234 20.51 -17.41 24.75
N PRO A 235 20.06 -16.17 24.51
CA PRO A 235 20.78 -15.00 24.96
C PRO A 235 20.78 -14.94 26.49
N ARG A 236 21.96 -14.80 27.09
CA ARG A 236 22.12 -14.53 28.52
C ARG A 236 21.78 -13.07 28.78
N PHE A 237 20.52 -12.77 29.06
CA PHE A 237 20.15 -11.48 29.66
C PHE A 237 19.91 -11.68 31.16
N PRO A 238 20.39 -10.77 32.02
CA PRO A 238 20.00 -10.78 33.43
C PRO A 238 18.51 -10.48 33.52
N LEU A 239 17.79 -11.35 34.24
CA LEU A 239 16.41 -11.15 34.68
C LEU A 239 16.32 -9.94 35.64
#